data_AF-A0A1G4SS33-F1
#
_entry.id   AF-A0A1G4SS33-F1
#
_cell.length_a   1.000
_cell.length_b   1.000
_cell.length_c   1.000
_cell.angle_alpha   90.00
_cell.angle_beta   90.00
_cell.angle_gamma   90.00
#
_symmetry.space_group_name_H-M   'P 1'
#
loop_
_entity.id
_entity.type
_entity.pdbx_description
1 polymer ?
#
loop_
_entity_poly.entity_id
_entity_poly.type
_entity_poly.pdbx_seq_one_letter_code
_entity_poly.pdbx_strand_id
1 'polypeptide(L)'
;MTCLKKLLPTLFLAASAITASAQTDPKATEVWDPEPEVVLPGAGNKPPSDAIILFDGKNLDKWTDQKGNKPGWIVKDGIVTVKPGSGSIITKQNFADCQLHIEWRTPAVVKGEGQERGNSGVIMQSRYELQILDSYKNRTYSNGQAGSVYKQYLPQVNASLKPGQWQKYDIIYTAPRFNIDSSVKTPAYITVLHNGILIQNHVAIKGTVAHVGQPKYQKHAFALPLLLQEHEFPVSFRNIWIREIGVQKLLNGKDKKGWYTYLDTLGKDNDVHNNFAIENGMVHVMGKYFGYMATKKSYDNYYLKVVFKWGSKQYHPREKGVRDAGILYHFGEGDKDIVWPRSIECQIQEGDCGDIWCVQHTNVVTPNKSAIEWDQQRVYRTANFENPRGEWNTIEIICNGNQIEHYVNGHLVNWGIASLSHGRILLQSEGAEIWYKSVELTPL
;
A
#
# COMPACT_ATOMS: atom_id res chain seq x y z
N MET A 1 66.58 -59.89 -38.63
CA MET A 1 65.61 -60.19 -39.71
C MET A 1 64.59 -59.05 -39.78
N THR A 2 64.67 -58.27 -40.86
CA THR A 2 63.57 -57.57 -41.56
C THR A 2 62.36 -57.08 -40.77
N CYS A 3 62.08 -55.77 -40.79
CA CYS A 3 61.23 -55.15 -41.81
C CYS A 3 61.04 -53.64 -41.53
N LEU A 4 61.41 -52.80 -42.50
CA LEU A 4 61.12 -51.37 -42.53
C LEU A 4 59.69 -51.17 -43.08
N LYS A 5 58.80 -50.45 -42.37
CA LYS A 5 57.59 -49.87 -42.97
C LYS A 5 57.34 -48.45 -42.43
N LYS A 6 57.25 -47.52 -43.39
CA LYS A 6 56.76 -46.13 -43.27
C LYS A 6 55.22 -46.10 -43.10
N LEU A 7 54.71 -44.87 -42.91
CA LEU A 7 53.32 -44.35 -42.91
C LEU A 7 52.74 -44.17 -41.48
N LEU A 8 52.11 -43.06 -41.07
CA LEU A 8 51.63 -41.78 -41.64
C LEU A 8 51.47 -40.80 -40.44
N PRO A 9 51.48 -39.46 -40.58
CA PRO A 9 51.20 -38.57 -39.45
C PRO A 9 49.69 -38.46 -39.21
N THR A 10 49.23 -38.83 -38.02
CA THR A 10 47.83 -38.69 -37.60
C THR A 10 47.55 -37.23 -37.23
N LEU A 11 46.77 -36.55 -38.07
CA LEU A 11 46.26 -35.20 -37.81
C LEU A 11 45.22 -35.27 -36.67
N PHE A 12 45.53 -34.70 -35.51
CA PHE A 12 44.54 -34.45 -34.46
C PHE A 12 43.70 -33.24 -34.85
N LEU A 13 42.53 -33.45 -35.44
CA LEU A 13 41.51 -32.40 -35.57
C LEU A 13 40.71 -32.36 -34.27
N ALA A 14 40.95 -31.33 -33.46
CA ALA A 14 40.08 -30.99 -32.33
C ALA A 14 38.72 -30.52 -32.90
N ALA A 15 37.70 -31.38 -32.83
CA ALA A 15 36.33 -30.97 -33.08
C ALA A 15 35.85 -30.16 -31.87
N SER A 16 36.05 -28.85 -31.91
CA SER A 16 35.32 -27.92 -31.06
C SER A 16 33.84 -28.02 -31.44
N ALA A 17 33.07 -28.76 -30.65
CA ALA A 17 31.62 -28.74 -30.74
C ALA A 17 31.15 -27.34 -30.34
N ILE A 18 30.97 -26.47 -31.33
CA ILE A 18 30.20 -25.24 -31.19
C ILE A 18 28.75 -25.72 -31.00
N THR A 19 28.31 -25.85 -29.74
CA THR A 19 26.88 -25.92 -29.45
C THR A 19 26.29 -24.58 -29.84
N ALA A 20 25.72 -24.50 -31.04
CA ALA A 20 24.81 -23.44 -31.40
C ALA A 20 23.69 -23.42 -30.35
N SER A 21 23.66 -22.36 -29.55
CA SER A 21 22.52 -22.03 -28.70
C SER A 21 21.28 -22.05 -29.60
N ALA A 22 20.38 -23.01 -29.37
CA ALA A 22 19.10 -23.02 -30.06
C ALA A 22 18.37 -21.73 -29.70
N GLN A 23 18.09 -20.90 -30.71
CA GLN A 23 17.23 -19.74 -30.55
C GLN A 23 15.86 -20.24 -30.09
N THR A 24 15.59 -20.13 -28.79
CA THR A 24 14.31 -20.51 -28.20
C THR A 24 13.21 -19.66 -28.83
N ASP A 25 12.08 -20.28 -29.19
CA ASP A 25 10.87 -19.58 -29.63
C ASP A 25 10.57 -18.42 -28.66
N PRO A 26 10.47 -17.15 -29.12
CA PRO A 26 10.16 -16.01 -28.25
C PRO A 26 8.97 -16.24 -27.33
N LYS A 27 7.99 -17.03 -27.80
CA LYS A 27 6.79 -17.43 -27.03
C LYS A 27 7.10 -18.19 -25.74
N ALA A 28 8.26 -18.86 -25.66
CA ALA A 28 8.67 -19.57 -24.45
C ALA A 28 8.90 -18.64 -23.24
N THR A 29 9.03 -17.34 -23.49
CA THR A 29 9.22 -16.32 -22.44
C THR A 29 8.07 -15.33 -22.32
N GLU A 30 7.02 -15.47 -23.14
CA GLU A 30 5.85 -14.59 -23.10
C GLU A 30 4.97 -14.91 -21.90
N VAL A 31 4.62 -13.89 -21.12
CA VAL A 31 3.68 -13.98 -20.02
C VAL A 31 2.44 -13.18 -20.39
N TRP A 32 1.31 -13.85 -20.54
CA TRP A 32 0.05 -13.25 -20.99
C TRP A 32 -0.88 -12.90 -19.83
N ASP A 33 -0.78 -13.62 -18.71
CA ASP A 33 -1.65 -13.44 -17.55
C ASP A 33 -0.85 -13.10 -16.26
N PRO A 34 -1.33 -12.15 -15.45
CA PRO A 34 -2.49 -11.29 -15.72
C PRO A 34 -2.17 -10.23 -16.78
N GLU A 35 -3.17 -9.89 -17.61
CA GLU A 35 -3.08 -8.71 -18.47
C GLU A 35 -2.95 -7.44 -17.61
N PRO A 36 -2.02 -6.51 -17.95
CA PRO A 36 -1.90 -5.24 -17.23
C PRO A 36 -3.18 -4.41 -17.27
N GLU A 37 -3.52 -3.74 -16.16
CA GLU A 37 -4.65 -2.82 -16.11
C GLU A 37 -4.40 -1.62 -17.06
N VAL A 38 -5.40 -1.30 -17.88
CA VAL A 38 -5.33 -0.13 -18.77
C VAL A 38 -5.54 1.14 -17.94
N VAL A 39 -4.47 1.92 -17.82
CA VAL A 39 -4.52 3.27 -17.24
C VAL A 39 -4.39 4.29 -18.37
N LEU A 40 -5.41 5.14 -18.53
CA LEU A 40 -5.36 6.19 -19.54
C LEU A 40 -4.42 7.32 -19.04
N PRO A 41 -3.41 7.71 -19.84
CA PRO A 41 -2.59 8.85 -19.48
C PRO A 41 -3.43 10.12 -19.48
N GLY A 42 -3.14 11.02 -18.54
CA GLY A 42 -3.76 12.33 -18.52
C GLY A 42 -3.29 13.18 -19.71
N ALA A 43 -4.22 13.86 -20.38
CA ALA A 43 -3.87 14.78 -21.46
C ALA A 43 -3.18 16.04 -20.91
N GLY A 44 -1.96 16.33 -21.36
CA GLY A 44 -1.16 17.47 -20.87
C GLY A 44 -0.78 17.30 -19.39
N ASN A 45 -1.14 18.27 -18.55
CA ASN A 45 -0.90 18.20 -17.10
C ASN A 45 -2.04 17.53 -16.31
N LYS A 46 -3.02 16.93 -16.98
CA LYS A 46 -4.14 16.28 -16.29
C LYS A 46 -3.66 15.01 -15.57
N PRO A 47 -4.34 14.61 -14.48
CA PRO A 47 -4.12 13.34 -13.81
C PRO A 47 -4.41 12.13 -14.73
N PRO A 48 -3.72 10.99 -14.58
CA PRO A 48 -4.10 9.72 -15.19
C PRO A 48 -5.41 9.18 -14.61
N SER A 49 -6.06 8.23 -15.32
CA SER A 49 -7.43 7.79 -15.00
C SER A 49 -7.58 7.05 -13.66
N ASP A 50 -6.50 6.51 -13.12
CA ASP A 50 -6.46 5.82 -11.82
C ASP A 50 -6.02 6.74 -10.66
N ALA A 51 -5.72 8.01 -10.94
CA ALA A 51 -5.25 8.93 -9.92
C ALA A 51 -6.38 9.40 -8.99
N ILE A 52 -6.06 9.45 -7.71
CA ILE A 52 -6.84 10.14 -6.69
C ILE A 52 -6.53 11.63 -6.80
N ILE A 53 -7.56 12.42 -7.08
CA ILE A 53 -7.43 13.87 -7.15
C ILE A 53 -7.47 14.43 -5.75
N LEU A 54 -6.32 14.90 -5.25
CA LEU A 54 -6.20 15.52 -3.94
C LEU A 54 -6.66 16.98 -3.97
N PHE A 55 -6.48 17.68 -5.09
CA PHE A 55 -7.00 19.04 -5.27
C PHE A 55 -7.28 19.33 -6.75
N ASP A 56 -8.55 19.61 -7.06
CA ASP A 56 -9.06 19.89 -8.41
C ASP A 56 -9.34 21.40 -8.65
N GLY A 57 -8.99 22.26 -7.69
CA GLY A 57 -9.26 23.69 -7.75
C GLY A 57 -10.53 24.14 -7.03
N LYS A 58 -11.39 23.24 -6.56
CA LYS A 58 -12.69 23.61 -5.97
C LYS A 58 -12.66 23.74 -4.46
N ASN A 59 -12.12 22.74 -3.76
CA ASN A 59 -12.17 22.66 -2.31
C ASN A 59 -11.07 21.76 -1.74
N LEU A 60 -11.03 21.62 -0.41
CA LEU A 60 -10.09 20.79 0.33
C LEU A 60 -10.76 19.54 0.94
N ASP A 61 -11.74 18.95 0.25
CA ASP A 61 -12.52 17.84 0.81
C ASP A 61 -11.68 16.58 1.10
N LYS A 62 -10.52 16.45 0.45
CA LYS A 62 -9.54 15.38 0.67
C LYS A 62 -8.53 15.66 1.77
N TRP A 63 -8.63 16.82 2.43
CA TRP A 63 -7.67 17.29 3.41
C TRP A 63 -8.33 17.63 4.75
N THR A 64 -7.55 17.59 5.81
CA THR A 64 -7.87 18.14 7.13
C THR A 64 -6.68 18.93 7.66
N ASP A 65 -6.89 19.71 8.72
CA ASP A 65 -5.76 20.07 9.58
C ASP A 65 -5.19 18.81 10.27
N GLN A 66 -4.07 18.95 10.98
CA GLN A 66 -3.45 17.82 11.70
C GLN A 66 -4.29 17.30 12.89
N LYS A 67 -5.40 17.96 13.23
CA LYS A 67 -6.34 17.58 14.31
C LYS A 67 -7.63 16.94 13.75
N GLY A 68 -7.75 16.80 12.43
CA GLY A 68 -8.93 16.24 11.76
C GLY A 68 -10.04 17.25 11.44
N ASN A 69 -9.85 18.55 11.70
CA ASN A 69 -10.82 19.59 11.37
C ASN A 69 -10.67 20.11 9.94
N LYS A 70 -11.60 20.98 9.53
CA LYS A 70 -11.52 21.68 8.24
C LYS A 70 -10.21 22.51 8.15
N PRO A 71 -9.44 22.40 7.05
CA PRO A 71 -8.23 23.20 6.85
C PRO A 71 -8.47 24.71 6.83
N GLY A 72 -7.52 25.48 7.35
CA GLY A 72 -7.57 26.96 7.34
C GLY A 72 -6.97 27.63 6.10
N TRP A 73 -6.48 26.85 5.13
CA TRP A 73 -5.87 27.36 3.89
C TRP A 73 -6.93 27.98 2.97
N ILE A 74 -6.51 28.91 2.11
CA ILE A 74 -7.40 29.74 1.29
C ILE A 74 -7.54 29.12 -0.10
N VAL A 75 -8.76 28.74 -0.49
CA VAL A 75 -9.07 28.29 -1.86
C VAL A 75 -9.68 29.44 -2.64
N LYS A 76 -9.06 29.82 -3.76
CA LYS A 76 -9.54 30.87 -4.66
C LYS A 76 -9.00 30.66 -6.08
N ASP A 77 -9.82 30.88 -7.10
CA ASP A 77 -9.43 30.85 -8.52
C ASP A 77 -8.69 29.57 -8.94
N GLY A 78 -9.14 28.41 -8.46
CA GLY A 78 -8.53 27.11 -8.77
C GLY A 78 -7.21 26.82 -8.04
N ILE A 79 -6.86 27.63 -7.04
CA ILE A 79 -5.59 27.58 -6.31
C ILE A 79 -5.88 27.45 -4.82
N VAL A 80 -5.11 26.62 -4.13
CA VAL A 80 -5.04 26.66 -2.67
C VAL A 80 -3.78 27.38 -2.24
N THR A 81 -3.89 28.34 -1.31
CA THR A 81 -2.77 29.10 -0.76
C THR A 81 -2.69 28.91 0.74
N VAL A 82 -1.49 28.65 1.23
CA VAL A 82 -1.18 28.61 2.65
C VAL A 82 -1.64 29.90 3.31
N LYS A 83 -2.39 29.78 4.41
CA LYS A 83 -2.68 30.90 5.31
C LYS A 83 -1.69 30.84 6.48
N PRO A 84 -0.76 31.79 6.62
CA PRO A 84 0.19 31.79 7.72
C PRO A 84 -0.49 31.65 9.08
N GLY A 85 0.05 30.80 9.96
CA GLY A 85 -0.49 30.53 11.30
C GLY A 85 -1.76 29.66 11.31
N SER A 86 -2.17 29.08 10.18
CA SER A 86 -3.29 28.12 10.12
C SER A 86 -2.86 26.67 10.31
N GLY A 87 -1.55 26.40 10.41
CA GLY A 87 -0.99 25.06 10.53
C GLY A 87 -0.95 24.30 9.21
N SER A 88 -0.25 23.17 9.25
CA SER A 88 -0.10 22.27 8.10
C SER A 88 -1.39 21.51 7.83
N ILE A 89 -1.55 21.03 6.59
CA ILE A 89 -2.68 20.21 6.19
C ILE A 89 -2.22 18.79 5.85
N ILE A 90 -3.07 17.82 6.11
CA ILE A 90 -2.83 16.40 5.83
C ILE A 90 -3.95 15.81 4.98
N THR A 91 -3.63 14.81 4.16
CA THR A 91 -4.67 14.05 3.45
C THR A 91 -5.50 13.23 4.42
N LYS A 92 -6.80 13.09 4.15
CA LYS A 92 -7.69 12.17 4.89
C LYS A 92 -7.33 10.70 4.65
N GLN A 93 -6.89 10.40 3.42
CA GLN A 93 -6.44 9.07 3.04
C GLN A 93 -4.95 8.91 3.37
N ASN A 94 -4.61 7.71 3.82
CA ASN A 94 -3.24 7.27 4.07
C ASN A 94 -2.63 6.69 2.79
N PHE A 95 -1.34 6.95 2.56
CA PHE A 95 -0.60 6.46 1.40
C PHE A 95 0.72 5.79 1.83
N ALA A 96 1.13 4.79 1.06
CA ALA A 96 2.44 4.14 1.14
C ALA A 96 3.18 4.38 -0.18
N ASP A 97 3.44 3.32 -0.95
CA ASP A 97 4.09 3.40 -2.25
C ASP A 97 3.19 4.16 -3.23
N CYS A 98 3.70 5.23 -3.82
CA CYS A 98 2.89 6.09 -4.67
C CYS A 98 3.70 6.86 -5.72
N GLN A 99 2.97 7.30 -6.74
CA GLN A 99 3.37 8.37 -7.64
C GLN A 99 2.52 9.61 -7.32
N LEU A 100 3.17 10.73 -7.01
CA LEU A 100 2.55 12.01 -6.65
C LEU A 100 2.96 13.08 -7.66
N HIS A 101 2.01 13.88 -8.08
CA HIS A 101 2.23 15.12 -8.81
C HIS A 101 1.67 16.29 -8.03
N ILE A 102 2.45 17.38 -8.01
CA ILE A 102 2.06 18.61 -7.34
C ILE A 102 2.69 19.82 -8.03
N GLU A 103 1.85 20.82 -8.33
CA GLU A 103 2.33 22.13 -8.77
C GLU A 103 2.29 23.12 -7.61
N TRP A 104 3.37 23.89 -7.46
CA TRP A 104 3.53 24.87 -6.39
C TRP A 104 4.15 26.17 -6.90
N ARG A 105 3.93 27.28 -6.18
CA ARG A 105 4.66 28.53 -6.44
C ARG A 105 4.91 29.27 -5.13
N THR A 106 6.09 29.87 -5.04
CA THR A 106 6.40 30.83 -3.98
C THR A 106 5.76 32.19 -4.27
N PRO A 107 5.59 33.07 -3.25
CA PRO A 107 5.01 34.40 -3.46
C PRO A 107 5.81 35.21 -4.49
N ALA A 108 5.11 35.96 -5.35
CA ALA A 108 5.77 36.83 -6.34
C ALA A 108 6.56 37.98 -5.68
N VAL A 109 6.06 38.47 -4.54
CA VAL A 109 6.77 39.45 -3.71
C VAL A 109 7.78 38.70 -2.84
N VAL A 110 9.06 38.89 -3.16
CA VAL A 110 10.18 38.31 -2.41
C VAL A 110 10.32 39.01 -1.06
N LYS A 111 10.37 38.22 0.01
CA LYS A 111 10.71 38.66 1.37
C LYS A 111 11.61 37.61 2.03
N GLY A 112 12.57 38.08 2.82
CA GLY A 112 13.53 37.24 3.52
C GLY A 112 14.59 36.61 2.60
N GLU A 113 15.40 35.73 3.17
CA GLU A 113 16.50 35.03 2.51
C GLU A 113 16.71 33.64 3.12
N GLY A 114 17.53 32.81 2.47
CA GLY A 114 17.84 31.49 2.98
C GLY A 114 16.58 30.64 3.16
N GLN A 115 16.38 30.09 4.35
CA GLN A 115 15.19 29.29 4.71
C GLN A 115 13.95 30.15 4.99
N GLU A 116 14.10 31.46 5.18
CA GLU A 116 13.01 32.38 5.48
C GLU A 116 12.47 33.04 4.21
N ARG A 117 12.42 32.29 3.11
CA ARG A 117 11.96 32.79 1.82
C ARG A 117 11.15 31.75 1.07
N GLY A 118 9.82 31.81 1.24
CA GLY A 118 8.88 30.96 0.51
C GLY A 118 8.97 29.48 0.90
N ASN A 119 9.17 29.19 2.18
CA ASN A 119 9.33 27.85 2.73
C ASN A 119 8.00 27.12 2.89
N SER A 120 8.00 25.83 2.56
CA SER A 120 6.94 24.84 2.76
C SER A 120 7.56 23.44 2.51
N GLY A 121 6.77 22.39 2.43
CA GLY A 121 7.31 21.04 2.22
C GLY A 121 6.23 20.05 1.80
N VAL A 122 6.62 19.10 0.97
CA VAL A 122 5.85 17.89 0.66
C VAL A 122 6.39 16.79 1.55
N ILE A 123 5.66 16.42 2.60
CA ILE A 123 6.14 15.49 3.62
C ILE A 123 5.43 14.15 3.46
N MET A 124 6.11 13.21 2.80
CA MET A 124 5.60 11.86 2.55
C MET A 124 5.39 11.13 3.87
N GLN A 125 4.23 10.47 4.01
CA GLN A 125 3.83 9.77 5.24
C GLN A 125 3.91 10.65 6.51
N SER A 126 3.82 11.98 6.35
CA SER A 126 3.99 12.98 7.41
C SER A 126 5.35 12.88 8.14
N ARG A 127 6.37 12.30 7.49
CA ARG A 127 7.69 12.01 8.08
C ARG A 127 8.86 12.43 7.21
N TYR A 128 8.75 12.32 5.89
CA TYR A 128 9.88 12.44 4.96
C TYR A 128 9.71 13.65 4.05
N GLU A 129 10.39 14.74 4.38
CA GLU A 129 10.23 16.03 3.70
C GLU A 129 11.04 16.11 2.42
N LEU A 130 10.33 16.33 1.30
CA LEU A 130 10.85 16.94 0.09
C LEU A 130 10.62 18.45 0.17
N GLN A 131 11.73 19.19 0.18
CA GLN A 131 11.70 20.60 0.49
C GLN A 131 11.03 21.45 -0.61
N ILE A 132 10.19 22.41 -0.19
CA ILE A 132 9.72 23.52 -1.03
C ILE A 132 10.34 24.80 -0.50
N LEU A 133 11.05 25.52 -1.37
CA LEU A 133 11.66 26.79 -1.02
C LEU A 133 11.79 27.66 -2.27
N ASP A 134 11.76 28.98 -2.11
CA ASP A 134 12.23 29.85 -3.19
C ASP A 134 13.76 29.75 -3.28
N SER A 135 14.26 28.88 -4.16
CA SER A 135 15.69 28.70 -4.40
C SER A 135 16.18 29.43 -5.67
N TYR A 136 15.39 30.34 -6.23
CA TYR A 136 15.82 31.15 -7.38
C TYR A 136 16.64 32.35 -6.92
N LYS A 137 17.96 32.29 -7.18
CA LYS A 137 18.94 33.31 -6.74
C LYS A 137 18.81 33.61 -5.23
N ASN A 138 18.61 32.55 -4.44
CA ASN A 138 18.50 32.60 -2.99
C ASN A 138 19.42 31.52 -2.39
N ARG A 139 20.55 31.92 -1.82
CA ARG A 139 21.51 30.96 -1.26
C ARG A 139 21.02 30.50 0.12
N THR A 140 21.03 29.19 0.33
CA THR A 140 20.86 28.54 1.64
C THR A 140 21.82 27.34 1.73
N TYR A 141 21.78 26.58 2.81
CA TYR A 141 22.53 25.32 2.91
C TYR A 141 22.02 24.31 1.88
N SER A 142 22.93 23.72 1.09
CA SER A 142 22.57 22.96 -0.12
C SER A 142 21.67 21.75 0.14
N ASN A 143 21.77 21.12 1.31
CA ASN A 143 20.92 20.00 1.72
C ASN A 143 19.57 20.43 2.30
N GLY A 144 19.20 21.71 2.27
CA GLY A 144 17.87 22.22 2.66
C GLY A 144 17.25 23.19 1.66
N GLN A 145 17.77 23.26 0.43
CA GLN A 145 17.16 24.04 -0.65
C GLN A 145 16.01 23.25 -1.31
N ALA A 146 15.25 23.89 -2.21
CA ALA A 146 14.16 23.25 -2.94
C ALA A 146 14.61 21.94 -3.59
N GLY A 147 13.83 20.87 -3.39
CA GLY A 147 14.09 19.56 -3.98
C GLY A 147 15.08 18.70 -3.19
N SER A 148 15.61 19.20 -2.07
CA SER A 148 16.34 18.36 -1.12
C SER A 148 15.39 17.39 -0.42
N VAL A 149 15.89 16.18 -0.15
CA VAL A 149 15.38 15.39 0.98
C VAL A 149 15.95 16.08 2.21
N TYR A 150 15.11 16.82 2.94
CA TYR A 150 15.56 17.89 3.82
C TYR A 150 16.63 17.45 4.83
N LYS A 151 17.77 18.15 4.79
CA LYS A 151 19.02 17.90 5.52
C LYS A 151 19.70 16.55 5.28
N GLN A 152 19.19 15.69 4.41
CA GLN A 152 19.72 14.34 4.15
C GLN A 152 20.47 14.23 2.82
N TYR A 153 19.90 14.83 1.76
CA TYR A 153 20.44 14.84 0.39
C TYR A 153 20.17 16.19 -0.26
N LEU A 154 21.20 16.82 -0.82
CA LEU A 154 21.01 17.96 -1.72
C LEU A 154 20.36 17.48 -3.04
N PRO A 155 19.56 18.33 -3.73
CA PRO A 155 19.17 18.02 -5.09
C PRO A 155 20.40 18.01 -6.01
N GLN A 156 20.40 17.16 -7.03
CA GLN A 156 21.52 17.07 -7.99
C GLN A 156 21.75 18.39 -8.74
N VAL A 157 20.67 19.13 -9.02
CA VAL A 157 20.70 20.44 -9.65
C VAL A 157 19.61 21.33 -9.07
N ASN A 158 19.76 22.66 -9.17
CA ASN A 158 18.69 23.60 -8.83
C ASN A 158 17.88 23.93 -10.10
N ALA A 159 16.66 23.41 -10.17
CA ALA A 159 15.74 23.60 -11.29
C ALA A 159 14.67 24.68 -11.04
N SER A 160 14.89 25.56 -10.05
CA SER A 160 13.89 26.54 -9.62
C SER A 160 13.64 27.66 -10.63
N LEU A 161 12.37 27.91 -10.92
CA LEU A 161 11.89 29.09 -11.63
C LEU A 161 11.78 30.32 -10.72
N LYS A 162 11.55 31.50 -11.31
CA LYS A 162 11.43 32.77 -10.58
C LYS A 162 10.23 32.75 -9.60
N PRO A 163 10.27 33.56 -8.52
CA PRO A 163 9.13 33.71 -7.61
C PRO A 163 7.85 34.09 -8.35
N GLY A 164 6.72 33.53 -7.92
CA GLY A 164 5.42 33.69 -8.60
C GLY A 164 5.19 32.79 -9.83
N GLN A 165 6.24 32.14 -10.37
CA GLN A 165 6.08 31.15 -11.44
C GLN A 165 5.74 29.77 -10.85
N TRP A 166 4.93 29.02 -11.59
CA TRP A 166 4.55 27.66 -11.22
C TRP A 166 5.71 26.69 -11.44
N GLN A 167 6.01 25.94 -10.40
CA GLN A 167 6.97 24.86 -10.33
C GLN A 167 6.19 23.54 -10.30
N LYS A 168 6.79 22.47 -10.80
CA LYS A 168 6.19 21.13 -10.77
C LYS A 168 7.13 20.14 -10.10
N TYR A 169 6.60 19.33 -9.18
CA TYR A 169 7.21 18.08 -8.76
C TYR A 169 6.42 16.88 -9.29
N ASP A 170 7.13 15.96 -9.93
CA ASP A 170 6.68 14.58 -10.17
C ASP A 170 7.53 13.67 -9.27
N ILE A 171 6.89 12.94 -8.37
CA ILE A 171 7.52 12.20 -7.27
C ILE A 171 7.14 10.74 -7.39
N ILE A 172 8.12 9.84 -7.35
CA ILE A 172 7.92 8.41 -7.15
C ILE A 172 8.48 8.07 -5.78
N TYR A 173 7.64 7.49 -4.92
CA TYR A 173 7.96 7.21 -3.53
C TYR A 173 7.66 5.75 -3.21
N THR A 174 8.62 5.09 -2.57
CA THR A 174 8.46 3.76 -1.96
C THR A 174 8.59 3.93 -0.45
N ALA A 175 7.55 3.54 0.29
CA ALA A 175 7.50 3.63 1.74
C ALA A 175 8.51 2.65 2.39
N PRO A 176 9.05 2.95 3.58
CA PRO A 176 9.91 2.01 4.28
C PRO A 176 9.12 0.78 4.72
N ARG A 177 9.80 -0.37 4.84
CA ARG A 177 9.25 -1.56 5.51
C ARG A 177 9.96 -1.77 6.83
N PHE A 178 9.23 -2.21 7.85
CA PHE A 178 9.75 -2.48 9.18
C PHE A 178 9.60 -3.96 9.54
N ASN A 179 10.51 -4.46 10.35
CA ASN A 179 10.35 -5.74 11.03
C ASN A 179 9.45 -5.58 12.26
N ILE A 180 9.03 -6.71 12.84
CA ILE A 180 8.21 -6.73 14.04
C ILE A 180 8.92 -6.07 15.25
N ASP A 181 10.25 -6.19 15.32
CA ASP A 181 11.12 -5.57 16.34
C ASP A 181 11.35 -4.07 16.14
N SER A 182 10.66 -3.45 15.18
CA SER A 182 10.77 -2.04 14.80
C SER A 182 12.06 -1.62 14.08
N SER A 183 12.96 -2.54 13.80
CA SER A 183 14.08 -2.27 12.88
C SER A 183 13.59 -2.05 11.45
N VAL A 184 14.34 -1.26 10.68
CA VAL A 184 14.04 -1.01 9.27
C VAL A 184 14.45 -2.23 8.45
N LYS A 185 13.50 -2.84 7.74
CA LYS A 185 13.74 -3.92 6.77
C LYS A 185 14.24 -3.34 5.45
N THR A 186 13.53 -2.35 4.92
CA THR A 186 13.93 -1.58 3.72
C THR A 186 13.68 -0.10 3.96
N PRO A 187 14.61 0.80 3.60
CA PRO A 187 14.40 2.23 3.76
C PRO A 187 13.36 2.72 2.76
N ALA A 188 12.88 3.94 2.99
CA ALA A 188 12.05 4.64 2.03
C ALA A 188 12.92 5.13 0.87
N TYR A 189 12.41 5.09 -0.35
CA TYR A 189 13.10 5.58 -1.54
C TYR A 189 12.29 6.70 -2.19
N ILE A 190 12.98 7.70 -2.73
CA ILE A 190 12.34 8.80 -3.46
C ILE A 190 13.09 9.13 -4.75
N THR A 191 12.33 9.28 -5.83
CA THR A 191 12.77 9.85 -7.11
C THR A 191 11.96 11.10 -7.36
N VAL A 192 12.60 12.19 -7.77
CA VAL A 192 11.94 13.48 -7.96
C VAL A 192 12.40 14.13 -9.25
N LEU A 193 11.44 14.52 -10.07
CA LEU A 193 11.64 15.45 -11.17
C LEU A 193 11.11 16.82 -10.78
N HIS A 194 11.93 17.85 -10.88
CA HIS A 194 11.56 19.25 -10.68
C HIS A 194 11.55 19.95 -12.04
N ASN A 195 10.37 20.40 -12.48
CA ASN A 195 10.16 20.98 -13.80
C ASN A 195 10.64 20.08 -14.95
N GLY A 196 10.49 18.75 -14.79
CA GLY A 196 10.95 17.74 -15.75
C GLY A 196 12.43 17.39 -15.66
N ILE A 197 13.20 18.01 -14.75
CA ILE A 197 14.61 17.71 -14.52
C ILE A 197 14.74 16.76 -13.33
N LEU A 198 15.42 15.63 -13.51
CA LEU A 198 15.71 14.68 -12.43
C LEU A 198 16.63 15.34 -11.38
N ILE A 199 16.17 15.44 -10.14
CA ILE A 199 16.91 16.06 -9.03
C ILE A 199 17.20 15.12 -7.86
N GLN A 200 16.42 14.05 -7.71
CA GLN A 200 16.66 12.93 -6.80
C GLN A 200 16.44 11.65 -7.60
N ASN A 201 17.40 10.74 -7.60
CA ASN A 201 17.30 9.49 -8.36
C ASN A 201 17.34 8.30 -7.39
N HIS A 202 16.18 7.76 -7.07
CA HIS A 202 16.00 6.60 -6.19
C HIS A 202 16.85 6.68 -4.90
N VAL A 203 16.82 7.83 -4.22
CA VAL A 203 17.66 8.03 -3.03
C VAL A 203 17.01 7.36 -1.81
N ALA A 204 17.82 6.62 -1.05
CA ALA A 204 17.39 6.00 0.20
C ALA A 204 17.32 7.04 1.32
N ILE A 205 16.11 7.38 1.76
CA ILE A 205 15.87 8.30 2.86
C ILE A 205 16.48 7.68 4.15
N LYS A 206 17.09 8.52 4.98
CA LYS A 206 17.85 8.11 6.18
C LYS A 206 16.97 8.04 7.44
N GLY A 207 15.74 8.53 7.37
CA GLY A 207 14.79 8.57 8.48
C GLY A 207 13.89 9.80 8.44
N THR A 208 13.18 10.01 9.55
CA THR A 208 12.26 11.15 9.73
C THR A 208 13.01 12.47 9.60
N VAL A 209 12.32 13.51 9.12
CA VAL A 209 12.79 14.88 9.09
C VAL A 209 13.33 15.31 10.46
N ALA A 210 14.51 15.94 10.47
CA ALA A 210 15.15 16.44 11.68
C ALA A 210 15.81 17.79 11.40
N HIS A 211 15.31 18.86 12.03
CA HIS A 211 15.99 20.16 11.99
C HIS A 211 17.30 20.13 12.79
N VAL A 212 17.31 19.42 13.93
CA VAL A 212 18.48 19.22 14.80
C VAL A 212 18.74 17.73 14.94
N GLY A 213 20.01 17.33 14.81
CA GLY A 213 20.44 15.94 14.97
C GLY A 213 20.40 15.12 13.66
N GLN A 214 20.64 13.82 13.81
CA GLN A 214 20.62 12.88 12.69
C GLN A 214 19.21 12.33 12.47
N PRO A 215 18.78 12.13 11.21
CA PRO A 215 17.51 11.48 10.90
C PRO A 215 17.50 10.06 11.48
N LYS A 216 16.35 9.64 11.99
CA LYS A 216 16.12 8.29 12.50
C LYS A 216 14.77 7.79 12.04
N TYR A 217 14.72 6.52 11.67
CA TYR A 217 13.46 5.83 11.45
C TYR A 217 12.75 5.56 12.78
N GLN A 218 11.44 5.69 12.75
CA GLN A 218 10.53 5.23 13.80
C GLN A 218 9.48 4.39 13.10
N LYS A 219 9.25 3.16 13.58
CA LYS A 219 8.21 2.29 13.02
C LYS A 219 6.87 3.02 13.05
N HIS A 220 6.12 2.88 11.98
CA HIS A 220 4.78 3.44 11.82
C HIS A 220 3.89 2.47 11.03
N ALA A 221 2.60 2.76 10.97
CA ALA A 221 1.65 2.01 10.13
C ALA A 221 2.10 2.01 8.67
N PHE A 222 1.70 0.98 7.91
CA PHE A 222 2.12 0.78 6.52
C PHE A 222 1.91 2.02 5.64
N ALA A 223 0.74 2.65 5.78
CA ALA A 223 0.37 3.88 5.10
C ALA A 223 0.10 5.00 6.11
N LEU A 224 0.45 6.24 5.76
CA LEU A 224 0.19 7.45 6.57
C LEU A 224 -0.18 8.64 5.67
N PRO A 225 -0.77 9.72 6.22
CA PRO A 225 -1.15 10.88 5.43
C PRO A 225 0.05 11.56 4.74
N LEU A 226 -0.20 12.11 3.56
CA LEU A 226 0.67 13.13 2.95
C LEU A 226 0.43 14.46 3.69
N LEU A 227 1.50 15.14 4.08
CA LEU A 227 1.43 16.46 4.71
C LEU A 227 1.98 17.54 3.78
N LEU A 228 1.27 18.67 3.70
CA LEU A 228 1.81 19.91 3.13
C LEU A 228 2.08 20.91 4.25
N GLN A 229 3.33 21.35 4.35
CA GLN A 229 3.80 22.15 5.48
C GLN A 229 3.33 23.60 5.38
N GLU A 230 2.82 24.13 6.48
CA GLU A 230 2.73 25.57 6.69
C GLU A 230 3.96 26.06 7.43
N HIS A 231 4.69 27.01 6.83
CA HIS A 231 5.91 27.57 7.40
C HIS A 231 5.92 29.10 7.21
N GLU A 232 4.82 29.76 7.55
CA GLU A 232 4.65 31.22 7.59
C GLU A 232 4.61 31.94 6.22
N PHE A 233 4.95 31.26 5.13
CA PHE A 233 4.90 31.84 3.78
C PHE A 233 3.63 31.42 3.03
N PRO A 234 2.98 32.33 2.28
CA PRO A 234 1.79 32.03 1.50
C PRO A 234 2.15 31.32 0.18
N VAL A 235 2.76 30.14 0.27
CA VAL A 235 2.99 29.24 -0.88
C VAL A 235 1.64 28.80 -1.44
N SER A 236 1.51 28.80 -2.76
CA SER A 236 0.30 28.34 -3.44
C SER A 236 0.53 26.99 -4.09
N PHE A 237 -0.52 26.16 -4.15
CA PHE A 237 -0.54 24.86 -4.80
C PHE A 237 -1.72 24.74 -5.76
N ARG A 238 -1.57 23.90 -6.78
CA ARG A 238 -2.66 23.46 -7.66
C ARG A 238 -2.33 22.08 -8.23
N ASN A 239 -3.30 21.47 -8.90
CA ASN A 239 -3.12 20.22 -9.64
C ASN A 239 -2.41 19.17 -8.80
N ILE A 240 -3.06 18.71 -7.73
CA ILE A 240 -2.47 17.73 -6.82
C ILE A 240 -3.19 16.41 -7.04
N TRP A 241 -2.45 15.41 -7.48
CA TRP A 241 -2.98 14.06 -7.67
C TRP A 241 -1.95 13.01 -7.29
N ILE A 242 -2.45 11.88 -6.80
CA ILE A 242 -1.63 10.77 -6.32
C ILE A 242 -2.21 9.45 -6.82
N ARG A 243 -1.37 8.49 -7.15
CA ARG A 243 -1.78 7.11 -7.43
C ARG A 243 -0.92 6.15 -6.63
N GLU A 244 -1.57 5.16 -6.01
CA GLU A 244 -0.89 4.07 -5.33
C GLU A 244 -0.26 3.15 -6.40
N ILE A 245 0.94 2.65 -6.13
CA ILE A 245 1.68 1.80 -7.06
C ILE A 245 2.02 0.47 -6.39
N GLY A 246 2.18 -0.59 -7.19
CA GLY A 246 2.47 -1.94 -6.67
C GLY A 246 1.28 -2.65 -6.02
N VAL A 247 0.08 -2.08 -6.09
CA VAL A 247 -1.15 -2.67 -5.55
C VAL A 247 -1.73 -3.68 -6.53
N GLN A 248 -1.98 -4.90 -6.06
CA GLN A 248 -2.71 -5.94 -6.76
C GLN A 248 -4.15 -5.95 -6.27
N LYS A 249 -5.10 -5.58 -7.15
CA LYS A 249 -6.53 -5.71 -6.85
C LYS A 249 -6.92 -7.18 -6.97
N LEU A 250 -7.17 -7.84 -5.84
CA LEU A 250 -7.63 -9.23 -5.84
C LEU A 250 -9.10 -9.32 -6.26
N LEU A 251 -9.89 -8.26 -6.04
CA LEU A 251 -11.23 -8.11 -6.61
C LEU A 251 -11.21 -7.16 -7.81
N ASN A 252 -11.72 -7.61 -8.95
CA ASN A 252 -11.79 -6.79 -10.17
C ASN A 252 -13.15 -6.07 -10.35
N GLY A 253 -14.11 -6.32 -9.46
CA GLY A 253 -15.46 -5.74 -9.48
C GLY A 253 -16.37 -6.23 -10.62
N LYS A 254 -15.93 -7.20 -11.43
CA LYS A 254 -16.67 -7.73 -12.59
C LYS A 254 -17.07 -9.18 -12.41
N ASP A 255 -16.16 -10.00 -11.89
CA ASP A 255 -16.33 -11.43 -11.74
C ASP A 255 -15.50 -11.98 -10.56
N LYS A 256 -15.52 -13.30 -10.40
CA LYS A 256 -14.75 -14.03 -9.37
C LYS A 256 -13.41 -14.56 -9.92
N LYS A 257 -12.86 -14.02 -11.02
CA LYS A 257 -11.57 -14.47 -11.58
C LYS A 257 -10.50 -14.36 -10.51
N GLY A 258 -9.71 -15.42 -10.35
CA GLY A 258 -8.71 -15.53 -9.28
C GLY A 258 -9.23 -16.11 -7.97
N TRP A 259 -10.53 -16.41 -7.86
CA TRP A 259 -11.17 -16.99 -6.68
C TRP A 259 -11.91 -18.28 -7.01
N TYR A 260 -12.07 -19.14 -6.02
CA TYR A 260 -13.02 -20.25 -6.03
C TYR A 260 -13.90 -20.16 -4.76
N THR A 261 -15.05 -20.81 -4.76
CA THR A 261 -15.95 -20.84 -3.60
C THR A 261 -15.98 -22.22 -2.97
N TYR A 262 -16.17 -22.29 -1.66
CA TYR A 262 -16.48 -23.53 -0.96
C TYR A 262 -17.64 -23.27 0.00
N LEU A 263 -18.67 -24.10 -0.05
CA LEU A 263 -19.81 -24.07 0.87
C LEU A 263 -19.90 -25.41 1.59
N ASP A 264 -20.13 -25.41 2.89
CA ASP A 264 -20.11 -26.62 3.73
C ASP A 264 -20.99 -27.75 3.18
N THR A 265 -22.20 -27.41 2.75
CA THR A 265 -23.20 -28.38 2.27
C THR A 265 -23.13 -28.66 0.77
N LEU A 266 -22.42 -27.84 -0.01
CA LEU A 266 -22.42 -27.93 -1.48
C LEU A 266 -21.04 -28.23 -2.07
N GLY A 267 -19.98 -28.06 -1.29
CA GLY A 267 -18.60 -28.29 -1.69
C GLY A 267 -18.01 -27.15 -2.52
N LYS A 268 -16.92 -27.50 -3.22
CA LYS A 268 -16.10 -26.58 -4.01
C LYS A 268 -16.79 -26.20 -5.33
N ASP A 269 -16.70 -24.92 -5.69
CA ASP A 269 -17.21 -24.33 -6.93
C ASP A 269 -18.70 -24.59 -7.20
N ASN A 270 -19.48 -24.79 -6.13
CA ASN A 270 -20.91 -25.11 -6.20
C ASN A 270 -21.77 -24.06 -5.47
N ASP A 271 -21.63 -22.78 -5.86
CA ASP A 271 -22.39 -21.65 -5.31
C ASP A 271 -23.68 -21.38 -6.09
N VAL A 272 -24.57 -22.38 -6.17
CA VAL A 272 -25.84 -22.30 -6.93
C VAL A 272 -26.84 -21.30 -6.35
N HIS A 273 -26.61 -20.85 -5.11
CA HIS A 273 -27.47 -19.89 -4.42
C HIS A 273 -26.97 -18.45 -4.49
N ASN A 274 -25.86 -18.19 -5.19
CA ASN A 274 -25.19 -16.89 -5.23
C ASN A 274 -24.92 -16.35 -3.81
N ASN A 275 -24.45 -17.22 -2.93
CA ASN A 275 -24.00 -16.83 -1.61
C ASN A 275 -22.81 -15.87 -1.69
N PHE A 276 -21.99 -15.96 -2.75
CA PHE A 276 -20.93 -15.01 -3.11
C PHE A 276 -21.23 -14.39 -4.49
N ALA A 277 -21.84 -13.21 -4.50
CA ALA A 277 -22.17 -12.47 -5.72
C ALA A 277 -21.21 -11.30 -5.97
N ILE A 278 -21.10 -10.86 -7.23
CA ILE A 278 -20.49 -9.56 -7.57
C ILE A 278 -21.62 -8.59 -7.90
N GLU A 279 -21.74 -7.54 -7.12
CA GLU A 279 -22.80 -6.54 -7.24
C GLU A 279 -22.22 -5.14 -7.10
N ASN A 280 -22.49 -4.27 -8.08
CA ASN A 280 -22.03 -2.88 -8.09
C ASN A 280 -20.51 -2.72 -7.89
N GLY A 281 -19.70 -3.62 -8.46
CA GLY A 281 -18.25 -3.60 -8.32
C GLY A 281 -17.71 -4.20 -7.02
N MET A 282 -18.57 -4.77 -6.17
CA MET A 282 -18.23 -5.27 -4.83
C MET A 282 -18.54 -6.76 -4.72
N VAL A 283 -17.87 -7.45 -3.80
CA VAL A 283 -18.32 -8.78 -3.37
C VAL A 283 -19.45 -8.61 -2.38
N HIS A 284 -20.59 -9.21 -2.69
CA HIS A 284 -21.74 -9.34 -1.81
C HIS A 284 -21.80 -10.77 -1.30
N VAL A 285 -21.57 -10.96 0.00
CA VAL A 285 -21.74 -12.25 0.66
C VAL A 285 -23.09 -12.25 1.35
N MET A 286 -24.00 -13.10 0.90
CA MET A 286 -25.34 -13.20 1.50
C MET A 286 -25.26 -13.71 2.94
N GLY A 287 -24.28 -14.56 3.26
CA GLY A 287 -24.06 -15.07 4.61
C GLY A 287 -24.94 -16.25 4.99
N LYS A 288 -25.84 -16.71 4.13
CA LYS A 288 -26.84 -17.74 4.48
C LYS A 288 -26.24 -19.14 4.55
N TYR A 289 -25.30 -19.44 3.66
CA TYR A 289 -24.61 -20.73 3.60
C TYR A 289 -23.20 -20.57 4.15
N PHE A 290 -22.82 -21.42 5.09
CA PHE A 290 -21.49 -21.38 5.70
C PHE A 290 -20.44 -21.82 4.68
N GLY A 291 -19.31 -21.11 4.65
CA GLY A 291 -18.28 -21.33 3.66
C GLY A 291 -17.40 -20.11 3.44
N TYR A 292 -16.65 -20.10 2.35
CA TYR A 292 -15.75 -19.01 2.01
C TYR A 292 -15.55 -18.90 0.50
N MET A 293 -15.06 -17.74 0.07
CA MET A 293 -14.33 -17.61 -1.19
C MET A 293 -12.84 -17.53 -0.90
N ALA A 294 -12.04 -18.29 -1.65
CA ALA A 294 -10.59 -18.40 -1.47
C ALA A 294 -9.85 -17.99 -2.74
N THR A 295 -8.71 -17.31 -2.59
CA THR A 295 -7.82 -17.02 -3.72
C THR A 295 -7.29 -18.33 -4.31
N LYS A 296 -7.21 -18.41 -5.63
CA LYS A 296 -6.58 -19.55 -6.33
C LYS A 296 -5.07 -19.58 -6.09
N LYS A 297 -4.45 -18.40 -6.00
CA LYS A 297 -3.02 -18.22 -5.69
C LYS A 297 -2.79 -18.18 -4.18
N SER A 298 -1.60 -18.59 -3.78
CA SER A 298 -1.03 -18.37 -2.45
C SER A 298 -0.15 -17.13 -2.42
N TYR A 299 -0.04 -16.54 -1.24
CA TYR A 299 0.77 -15.36 -0.95
C TYR A 299 1.55 -15.59 0.35
N ASP A 300 2.61 -14.82 0.56
CA ASP A 300 3.51 -14.92 1.71
C ASP A 300 3.80 -13.54 2.33
N ASN A 301 4.57 -12.69 1.63
CA ASN A 301 5.05 -11.40 2.08
C ASN A 301 4.18 -10.30 1.47
N TYR A 302 3.23 -9.79 2.23
CA TYR A 302 2.27 -8.82 1.74
C TYR A 302 1.69 -7.91 2.81
N TYR A 303 1.25 -6.73 2.37
CA TYR A 303 0.23 -5.93 3.03
C TYR A 303 -1.10 -6.18 2.33
N LEU A 304 -2.08 -6.70 3.07
CA LEU A 304 -3.44 -6.95 2.59
C LEU A 304 -4.37 -5.91 3.21
N LYS A 305 -5.14 -5.21 2.38
CA LYS A 305 -6.14 -4.23 2.80
C LYS A 305 -7.51 -4.68 2.32
N VAL A 306 -8.44 -4.82 3.26
CA VAL A 306 -9.82 -5.25 3.01
C VAL A 306 -10.77 -4.21 3.55
N VAL A 307 -11.61 -3.66 2.66
CA VAL A 307 -12.64 -2.67 3.05
C VAL A 307 -13.99 -3.35 3.02
N PHE A 308 -14.67 -3.41 4.17
CA PHE A 308 -15.92 -4.13 4.31
C PHE A 308 -16.98 -3.31 5.06
N LYS A 309 -18.24 -3.71 4.91
CA LYS A 309 -19.34 -3.25 5.77
C LYS A 309 -20.38 -4.35 5.93
N TRP A 310 -21.09 -4.31 7.05
CA TRP A 310 -22.20 -5.20 7.29
C TRP A 310 -23.45 -4.84 6.48
N GLY A 311 -24.14 -5.88 6.00
CA GLY A 311 -25.50 -5.81 5.51
C GLY A 311 -26.53 -5.86 6.63
N SER A 312 -27.80 -5.93 6.26
CA SER A 312 -28.91 -5.94 7.21
C SER A 312 -29.35 -7.34 7.60
N LYS A 313 -29.14 -8.34 6.74
CA LYS A 313 -29.65 -9.71 6.94
C LYS A 313 -28.75 -10.55 7.85
N GLN A 314 -29.39 -11.40 8.63
CA GLN A 314 -28.78 -12.42 9.48
C GLN A 314 -29.58 -13.72 9.34
N TYR A 315 -28.89 -14.85 9.46
CA TYR A 315 -29.43 -16.19 9.29
C TYR A 315 -28.95 -17.08 10.43
N HIS A 316 -29.57 -18.25 10.57
CA HIS A 316 -29.17 -19.24 11.56
C HIS A 316 -27.66 -19.50 11.55
N PRO A 317 -26.97 -19.51 12.71
CA PRO A 317 -27.48 -19.36 14.08
C PRO A 317 -27.47 -17.92 14.64
N ARG A 318 -27.29 -16.91 13.77
CA ARG A 318 -27.04 -15.50 14.15
C ARG A 318 -28.25 -14.59 14.03
N GLU A 319 -29.49 -15.10 13.96
CA GLU A 319 -30.69 -14.27 13.80
C GLU A 319 -30.88 -13.24 14.93
N LYS A 320 -30.34 -13.54 16.12
CA LYS A 320 -30.33 -12.65 17.30
C LYS A 320 -28.91 -12.37 17.82
N GLY A 321 -27.89 -12.84 17.10
CA GLY A 321 -26.50 -12.72 17.51
C GLY A 321 -25.81 -11.50 16.90
N VAL A 322 -24.51 -11.38 17.17
CA VAL A 322 -23.60 -10.49 16.45
C VAL A 322 -23.28 -11.06 15.08
N ARG A 323 -23.13 -10.19 14.08
CA ARG A 323 -22.68 -10.59 12.73
C ARG A 323 -21.24 -11.07 12.77
N ASP A 324 -20.93 -12.08 11.96
CA ASP A 324 -19.62 -12.69 11.92
C ASP A 324 -19.21 -13.06 10.50
N ALA A 325 -17.91 -13.00 10.33
CA ALA A 325 -17.11 -13.37 9.18
C ALA A 325 -15.65 -13.21 9.63
N GLY A 326 -14.74 -13.75 8.84
CA GLY A 326 -13.32 -13.62 9.02
C GLY A 326 -12.60 -13.39 7.70
N ILE A 327 -11.42 -12.80 7.81
CA ILE A 327 -10.41 -12.83 6.76
C ILE A 327 -9.41 -13.90 7.16
N LEU A 328 -9.52 -15.07 6.54
CA LEU A 328 -8.61 -16.19 6.77
C LEU A 328 -7.44 -16.06 5.80
N TYR A 329 -6.25 -16.43 6.24
CA TYR A 329 -5.06 -16.38 5.42
C TYR A 329 -4.07 -17.48 5.77
N HIS A 330 -3.15 -17.72 4.84
CA HIS A 330 -2.20 -18.83 4.88
C HIS A 330 -2.87 -20.21 4.84
N PHE A 331 -4.03 -20.34 4.19
CA PHE A 331 -4.63 -21.64 3.90
C PHE A 331 -3.77 -22.41 2.88
N GLY A 332 -3.25 -23.58 3.26
CA GLY A 332 -2.26 -24.33 2.49
C GLY A 332 -2.78 -24.90 1.17
N GLU A 333 -1.92 -24.97 0.14
CA GLU A 333 -2.38 -25.40 -1.20
C GLU A 333 -2.88 -26.84 -1.25
N GLY A 334 -2.30 -27.71 -0.43
CA GLY A 334 -2.68 -29.12 -0.27
C GLY A 334 -3.54 -29.41 0.96
N ASP A 335 -3.89 -28.38 1.75
CA ASP A 335 -4.80 -28.55 2.87
C ASP A 335 -6.22 -28.80 2.34
N LYS A 336 -7.01 -29.58 3.09
CA LYS A 336 -8.36 -29.96 2.69
C LYS A 336 -9.32 -28.77 2.80
N ASP A 337 -10.11 -28.54 1.75
CA ASP A 337 -11.23 -27.60 1.82
C ASP A 337 -12.29 -28.16 2.81
N ILE A 338 -12.47 -27.48 3.95
CA ILE A 338 -13.49 -27.73 4.99
C ILE A 338 -13.92 -26.41 5.62
N VAL A 339 -15.04 -26.35 6.33
CA VAL A 339 -15.43 -25.19 7.16
C VAL A 339 -15.08 -25.49 8.62
N TRP A 340 -14.14 -24.79 9.28
CA TRP A 340 -13.15 -23.83 8.77
C TRP A 340 -11.79 -24.53 8.51
N PRO A 341 -11.07 -24.18 7.43
CA PRO A 341 -9.83 -24.87 7.05
C PRO A 341 -8.64 -24.38 7.89
N ARG A 342 -7.53 -25.11 7.82
CA ARG A 342 -6.30 -24.75 8.55
C ARG A 342 -5.74 -23.42 8.05
N SER A 343 -5.75 -22.41 8.91
CA SER A 343 -5.36 -21.03 8.58
C SER A 343 -5.18 -20.18 9.83
N ILE A 344 -4.66 -18.96 9.65
CA ILE A 344 -4.82 -17.88 10.63
C ILE A 344 -6.00 -17.01 10.21
N GLU A 345 -6.78 -16.54 11.16
CA GLU A 345 -7.94 -15.69 10.93
C GLU A 345 -7.74 -14.33 11.58
N CYS A 346 -7.96 -13.27 10.80
CA CYS A 346 -8.28 -11.95 11.32
C CYS A 346 -9.80 -11.87 11.43
N GLN A 347 -10.30 -11.92 12.66
CA GLN A 347 -11.73 -11.89 12.94
C GLN A 347 -12.33 -10.57 12.44
N ILE A 348 -13.53 -10.61 11.87
CA ILE A 348 -14.28 -9.39 11.53
C ILE A 348 -15.70 -9.39 12.08
N GLN A 349 -15.97 -10.05 13.22
CA GLN A 349 -17.24 -10.01 13.94
C GLN A 349 -17.51 -8.66 14.63
N GLU A 350 -18.78 -8.29 14.73
CA GLU A 350 -19.21 -7.07 15.43
C GLU A 350 -18.71 -7.08 16.88
N GLY A 351 -17.86 -6.13 17.22
CA GLY A 351 -17.33 -5.93 18.57
C GLY A 351 -15.98 -6.57 18.84
N ASP A 352 -15.46 -7.47 17.99
CA ASP A 352 -14.15 -8.11 18.15
C ASP A 352 -13.28 -8.16 16.88
N CYS A 353 -13.51 -7.24 15.94
CA CYS A 353 -12.69 -7.10 14.74
C CYS A 353 -11.19 -7.00 15.07
N GLY A 354 -10.37 -7.81 14.40
CA GLY A 354 -8.92 -7.85 14.56
C GLY A 354 -8.41 -8.85 15.60
N ASP A 355 -9.28 -9.53 16.35
CA ASP A 355 -8.90 -10.73 17.11
C ASP A 355 -8.23 -11.76 16.17
N ILE A 356 -7.26 -12.52 16.69
CA ILE A 356 -6.65 -13.62 15.93
C ILE A 356 -7.28 -14.93 16.36
N TRP A 357 -7.84 -15.68 15.41
CA TRP A 357 -8.20 -17.07 15.61
C TRP A 357 -7.20 -17.99 14.91
N CYS A 358 -6.70 -18.98 15.65
CA CYS A 358 -5.78 -19.97 15.14
C CYS A 358 -6.55 -21.24 14.77
N VAL A 359 -6.90 -21.35 13.49
CA VAL A 359 -7.82 -22.37 12.99
C VAL A 359 -7.13 -23.71 12.74
N GLN A 360 -7.77 -24.82 13.14
CA GLN A 360 -7.25 -26.21 13.01
C GLN A 360 -5.84 -26.42 13.61
N HIS A 361 -5.69 -26.16 14.91
CA HIS A 361 -4.43 -26.35 15.67
C HIS A 361 -3.21 -25.56 15.15
N THR A 362 -3.45 -24.48 14.41
CA THR A 362 -2.43 -23.45 14.22
C THR A 362 -2.19 -22.71 15.54
N ASN A 363 -1.14 -21.91 15.60
CA ASN A 363 -0.86 -21.04 16.74
C ASN A 363 -0.20 -19.72 16.32
N VAL A 364 -0.25 -18.76 17.23
CA VAL A 364 0.48 -17.50 17.17
C VAL A 364 1.17 -17.25 18.51
N VAL A 365 2.47 -17.04 18.47
CA VAL A 365 3.26 -16.59 19.63
C VAL A 365 3.18 -15.07 19.69
N THR A 366 2.65 -14.53 20.79
CA THR A 366 2.36 -13.10 20.96
C THR A 366 2.40 -12.71 22.44
N PRO A 367 2.74 -11.46 22.77
CA PRO A 367 2.59 -10.95 24.13
C PRO A 367 1.14 -10.58 24.48
N ASN A 368 0.23 -10.53 23.50
CA ASN A 368 -1.17 -10.18 23.75
C ASN A 368 -1.89 -11.29 24.55
N LYS A 369 -2.94 -10.88 25.26
CA LYS A 369 -3.79 -11.82 26.02
C LYS A 369 -4.37 -12.85 25.05
N SER A 370 -4.30 -14.12 25.41
CA SER A 370 -4.90 -15.21 24.65
C SER A 370 -5.63 -16.21 25.55
N ALA A 371 -6.51 -16.99 24.96
CA ALA A 371 -7.23 -18.09 25.59
C ALA A 371 -7.37 -19.27 24.62
N ILE A 372 -7.69 -20.44 25.16
CA ILE A 372 -8.13 -21.58 24.36
C ILE A 372 -9.66 -21.62 24.42
N GLU A 373 -10.29 -21.47 23.27
CA GLU A 373 -11.75 -21.51 23.06
C GLU A 373 -12.01 -22.52 21.94
N TRP A 374 -12.89 -23.50 22.17
CA TRP A 374 -13.18 -24.59 21.20
C TRP A 374 -11.94 -25.30 20.65
N ASP A 375 -10.97 -25.59 21.53
CA ASP A 375 -9.69 -26.23 21.18
C ASP A 375 -8.82 -25.42 20.19
N GLN A 376 -9.09 -24.11 20.09
CA GLN A 376 -8.36 -23.19 19.23
C GLN A 376 -7.82 -22.02 20.04
N GLN A 377 -6.65 -21.52 19.67
CA GLN A 377 -6.10 -20.33 20.29
C GLN A 377 -6.81 -19.10 19.74
N ARG A 378 -7.36 -18.30 20.65
CA ARG A 378 -7.84 -16.93 20.39
C ARG A 378 -6.87 -15.94 20.99
N VAL A 379 -6.42 -14.95 20.23
CA VAL A 379 -5.67 -13.79 20.72
C VAL A 379 -6.58 -12.57 20.67
N TYR A 380 -6.85 -12.00 21.84
CA TYR A 380 -7.70 -10.82 21.94
C TYR A 380 -6.95 -9.59 21.45
N ARG A 381 -7.62 -8.80 20.61
CA ARG A 381 -7.12 -7.50 20.18
C ARG A 381 -6.94 -6.56 21.38
N THR A 382 -6.05 -5.59 21.25
CA THR A 382 -5.72 -4.67 22.34
C THR A 382 -6.78 -3.59 22.58
N ALA A 383 -7.51 -3.18 21.54
CA ALA A 383 -8.59 -2.19 21.62
C ALA A 383 -9.55 -2.30 20.42
N ASN A 384 -10.78 -1.83 20.60
CA ASN A 384 -11.78 -1.77 19.54
C ASN A 384 -11.68 -0.41 18.80
N PHE A 385 -11.48 -0.48 17.48
CA PHE A 385 -11.46 0.68 16.58
C PHE A 385 -12.45 0.54 15.42
N GLU A 386 -13.49 -0.29 15.56
CA GLU A 386 -14.57 -0.42 14.59
C GLU A 386 -15.31 0.91 14.43
N ASN A 387 -15.62 1.25 13.17
CA ASN A 387 -16.57 2.32 12.87
C ASN A 387 -17.99 1.86 13.22
N PRO A 388 -18.92 2.79 13.50
CA PRO A 388 -20.31 2.48 13.76
C PRO A 388 -20.96 1.59 12.71
N ARG A 389 -21.96 0.82 13.13
CA ARG A 389 -22.69 -0.09 12.25
C ARG A 389 -23.24 0.63 11.02
N GLY A 390 -23.01 0.02 9.86
CA GLY A 390 -23.42 0.54 8.54
C GLY A 390 -22.36 1.40 7.86
N GLU A 391 -21.32 1.80 8.59
CA GLU A 391 -20.13 2.44 8.02
C GLU A 391 -19.13 1.39 7.51
N TRP A 392 -18.19 1.86 6.69
CA TRP A 392 -17.12 1.02 6.15
C TRP A 392 -16.01 0.87 7.18
N ASN A 393 -15.56 -0.35 7.39
CA ASN A 393 -14.38 -0.69 8.15
C ASN A 393 -13.25 -1.11 7.21
N THR A 394 -12.02 -0.84 7.62
CA THR A 394 -10.80 -1.29 6.93
C THR A 394 -10.03 -2.23 7.85
N ILE A 395 -9.77 -3.44 7.38
CA ILE A 395 -8.81 -4.36 7.96
C ILE A 395 -7.53 -4.29 7.16
N GLU A 396 -6.41 -4.23 7.86
CA GLU A 396 -5.09 -4.31 7.24
C GLU A 396 -4.29 -5.43 7.90
N ILE A 397 -3.73 -6.33 7.11
CA ILE A 397 -2.92 -7.46 7.57
C ILE A 397 -1.55 -7.33 6.93
N ILE A 398 -0.51 -7.23 7.76
CA ILE A 398 0.88 -7.27 7.30
C ILE A 398 1.42 -8.67 7.58
N CYS A 399 1.84 -9.37 6.54
CA CYS A 399 2.54 -10.65 6.62
C CYS A 399 3.97 -10.48 6.09
N ASN A 400 4.97 -10.71 6.95
CA ASN A 400 6.38 -10.78 6.57
C ASN A 400 6.88 -12.18 6.93
N GLY A 401 6.66 -13.13 6.02
CA GLY A 401 6.70 -14.56 6.30
C GLY A 401 5.65 -14.91 7.36
N ASN A 402 6.09 -15.39 8.51
CA ASN A 402 5.20 -15.71 9.63
C ASN A 402 5.06 -14.58 10.67
N GLN A 403 5.70 -13.43 10.47
CA GLN A 403 5.44 -12.25 11.30
C GLN A 403 4.16 -11.60 10.81
N ILE A 404 3.17 -11.49 11.69
CA ILE A 404 1.84 -10.98 11.36
C ILE A 404 1.47 -9.78 12.21
N GLU A 405 0.77 -8.82 11.61
CA GLU A 405 0.17 -7.67 12.28
C GLU A 405 -1.23 -7.43 11.75
N HIS A 406 -2.20 -7.19 12.64
CA HIS A 406 -3.58 -6.85 12.30
C HIS A 406 -3.86 -5.41 12.73
N TYR A 407 -4.40 -4.64 11.79
CA TYR A 407 -4.86 -3.28 12.01
C TYR A 407 -6.36 -3.18 11.72
N VAL A 408 -7.04 -2.36 12.51
CA VAL A 408 -8.43 -1.98 12.31
C VAL A 408 -8.49 -0.47 12.17
N ASN A 409 -8.96 0.01 11.02
CA ASN A 409 -9.09 1.43 10.69
C ASN A 409 -7.79 2.23 10.96
N GLY A 410 -6.63 1.69 10.60
CA GLY A 410 -5.32 2.33 10.79
C GLY A 410 -4.66 2.13 12.16
N HIS A 411 -5.32 1.44 13.10
CA HIS A 411 -4.79 1.18 14.43
C HIS A 411 -4.30 -0.26 14.57
N LEU A 412 -3.05 -0.45 15.02
CA LEU A 412 -2.52 -1.78 15.33
C LEU A 412 -3.27 -2.37 16.53
N VAL A 413 -3.91 -3.52 16.35
CA VAL A 413 -4.69 -4.16 17.41
C VAL A 413 -4.17 -5.54 17.80
N ASN A 414 -3.39 -6.20 16.93
CA ASN A 414 -2.82 -7.52 17.21
C ASN A 414 -1.53 -7.74 16.41
N TRP A 415 -0.62 -8.54 16.95
CA TRP A 415 0.60 -8.97 16.26
C TRP A 415 1.17 -10.25 16.85
N GLY A 416 2.03 -10.95 16.11
CA GLY A 416 2.74 -12.12 16.61
C GLY A 416 3.54 -12.86 15.56
N ILE A 417 4.05 -14.02 15.96
CA ILE A 417 4.73 -14.99 15.10
C ILE A 417 3.78 -16.17 14.89
N ALA A 418 3.25 -16.30 13.69
CA ALA A 418 2.35 -17.38 13.32
C ALA A 418 3.09 -18.70 13.06
N SER A 419 2.37 -19.80 13.22
CA SER A 419 2.80 -21.14 12.78
C SER A 419 2.79 -21.31 11.26
N LEU A 420 2.17 -20.38 10.51
CA LEU A 420 2.06 -20.40 9.05
C LEU A 420 2.70 -19.14 8.45
N SER A 421 3.38 -19.29 7.30
CA SER A 421 4.08 -18.19 6.62
C SER A 421 3.60 -17.89 5.20
N HIS A 422 2.75 -18.73 4.62
CA HIS A 422 2.22 -18.54 3.27
C HIS A 422 0.95 -19.35 3.05
N GLY A 423 0.15 -18.95 2.05
CA GLY A 423 -1.03 -19.68 1.59
C GLY A 423 -2.09 -18.76 1.00
N ARG A 424 -3.29 -19.29 0.79
CA ARG A 424 -4.42 -18.57 0.19
C ARG A 424 -5.05 -17.60 1.18
N ILE A 425 -5.76 -16.60 0.65
CA ILE A 425 -6.58 -15.63 1.39
C ILE A 425 -8.05 -15.98 1.18
N LEU A 426 -8.84 -15.91 2.23
CA LEU A 426 -10.23 -16.35 2.31
C LEU A 426 -11.12 -15.23 2.87
N LEU A 427 -12.31 -15.09 2.31
CA LEU A 427 -13.40 -14.27 2.89
C LEU A 427 -14.53 -15.21 3.30
N GLN A 428 -14.86 -15.23 4.59
CA GLN A 428 -15.89 -16.13 5.10
C GLN A 428 -17.32 -15.65 4.79
N SER A 429 -18.23 -16.61 4.85
CA SER A 429 -19.68 -16.45 4.95
C SER A 429 -20.14 -17.17 6.21
N GLU A 430 -20.57 -16.43 7.23
CA GLU A 430 -20.90 -16.99 8.54
C GLU A 430 -22.19 -16.42 9.14
N GLY A 431 -23.33 -16.71 8.54
CA GLY A 431 -24.64 -16.38 9.10
C GLY A 431 -25.04 -14.90 9.02
N ALA A 432 -24.26 -14.03 8.38
CA ALA A 432 -24.54 -12.61 8.25
C ALA A 432 -24.17 -12.04 6.88
N GLU A 433 -25.00 -11.13 6.39
CA GLU A 433 -24.76 -10.44 5.11
C GLU A 433 -23.60 -9.43 5.26
N ILE A 434 -22.63 -9.47 4.35
CA ILE A 434 -21.45 -8.61 4.35
C ILE A 434 -21.08 -8.19 2.92
N TRP A 435 -20.56 -6.97 2.80
CA TRP A 435 -20.11 -6.37 1.56
C TRP A 435 -18.62 -6.06 1.64
N TYR A 436 -17.84 -6.51 0.66
CA TYR A 436 -16.44 -6.15 0.50
C TYR A 436 -16.29 -5.22 -0.69
N LYS A 437 -15.88 -3.98 -0.42
CA LYS A 437 -15.64 -2.96 -1.43
C LYS A 437 -14.34 -3.18 -2.18
N SER A 438 -13.30 -3.58 -1.47
CA SER A 438 -12.00 -3.89 -2.06
C SER A 438 -11.25 -4.93 -1.23
N VAL A 439 -10.43 -5.71 -1.93
CA VAL A 439 -9.41 -6.59 -1.37
C VAL A 439 -8.16 -6.34 -2.20
N GLU A 440 -7.18 -5.70 -1.58
CA GLU A 440 -5.99 -5.17 -2.24
C GLU A 440 -4.75 -5.73 -1.57
N LEU A 441 -3.78 -6.17 -2.35
CA LEU A 441 -2.55 -6.78 -1.87
C LEU A 441 -1.33 -6.04 -2.42
N THR A 442 -0.43 -5.61 -1.54
CA THR A 442 0.86 -5.01 -1.92
C THR A 442 1.99 -5.92 -1.44
N PRO A 443 2.82 -6.49 -2.33
CA PRO A 443 3.99 -7.29 -1.93
C PRO A 443 4.98 -6.48 -1.08
N LEU A 444 5.67 -7.14 -0.13
CA LEU A 444 6.61 -6.51 0.82
C LEU A 444 8.09 -6.76 0.57
#